data_AF-A0A914III9-F1
#
_entry.id   AF-A0A914III9-F1
#
_cell.length_a   1.000
_cell.length_b   1.000
_cell.length_c   1.000
_cell.angle_alpha   90.00
_cell.angle_beta   90.00
_cell.angle_gamma   90.00
#
_symmetry.space_group_name_H-M   'P 1'
#
loop_
_entity.id
_entity.type
_entity.pdbx_description
1 polymer ?
#
loop_
_entity_poly.entity_id
_entity_poly.type
_entity_poly.pdbx_seq_one_letter_code
_entity_poly.pdbx_strand_id
1 'polypeptide(L)'
;LIMKLIRKQAHLPPITLFVSKMDEACPSMAFSQQTSNDPLFLIVGTSKGEAIFYPISNQTTSQPITKFVSENQSPITAIAEGCLRDPKIKEIITIHANGLTHLLDYPKELDGPLKTFSQQIYANVNTCRILDIDGDKICELLVMLTDRVGQF
;
A
#
# COMPACT_ATOMS: atom_id res chain seq x y z
N LEU A 1 27.88 -9.18 -28.74
CA LEU A 1 28.58 -8.66 -27.54
C LEU A 1 28.92 -7.20 -27.84
N ILE A 2 28.38 -6.25 -27.06
CA ILE A 2 28.67 -4.79 -26.98
C ILE A 2 27.33 -4.05 -26.86
N MET A 3 26.81 -4.01 -25.63
CA MET A 3 26.06 -2.89 -25.07
C MET A 3 26.43 -2.84 -23.58
N LYS A 4 27.68 -2.51 -23.32
CA LYS A 4 28.26 -2.41 -21.98
C LYS A 4 28.93 -1.05 -21.86
N LEU A 5 28.13 0.02 -21.76
CA LEU A 5 28.46 1.35 -21.21
C LEU A 5 27.23 2.25 -21.46
N ILE A 6 26.44 2.63 -20.46
CA ILE A 6 26.46 3.94 -19.75
C ILE A 6 25.08 3.95 -19.04
N ARG A 7 24.90 3.99 -17.71
CA ARG A 7 25.19 5.05 -16.74
C ARG A 7 25.08 4.45 -15.33
N LYS A 8 26.19 4.43 -14.59
CA LYS A 8 26.12 4.53 -13.12
C LYS A 8 25.54 5.92 -12.83
N GLN A 9 24.50 6.02 -11.99
CA GLN A 9 23.78 7.26 -11.61
C GLN A 9 22.72 7.82 -12.57
N ALA A 10 21.90 6.99 -13.21
CA ALA A 10 20.58 7.46 -13.65
C ALA A 10 19.60 7.30 -12.47
N HIS A 11 19.25 8.40 -11.81
CA HIS A 11 18.03 8.44 -10.99
C HIS A 11 16.86 8.22 -11.96
N LEU A 12 16.44 6.96 -12.13
CA LEU A 12 15.20 6.67 -12.83
C LEU A 12 14.08 7.30 -12.00
N PRO A 13 13.27 8.20 -12.57
CA PRO A 13 12.15 8.75 -11.82
C PRO A 13 11.24 7.58 -11.42
N PRO A 14 10.64 7.60 -10.21
CA PRO A 14 9.81 6.51 -9.70
C PRO A 14 8.74 6.04 -10.68
N ILE A 15 8.23 6.96 -11.51
CA ILE A 15 7.28 6.70 -12.60
C ILE A 15 7.84 5.72 -13.65
N THR A 16 9.11 5.86 -14.06
CA THR A 16 9.72 4.94 -15.03
C THR A 16 9.93 3.55 -14.43
N LEU A 17 10.27 3.48 -13.14
CA LEU A 17 10.43 2.23 -12.40
C LEU A 17 9.08 1.51 -12.21
N PHE A 18 8.02 2.28 -11.96
CA PHE A 18 6.64 1.81 -11.84
C PHE A 18 6.12 1.25 -13.17
N VAL A 19 6.22 2.02 -14.26
CA VAL A 19 5.76 1.58 -15.60
C VAL A 19 6.56 0.38 -16.10
N SER A 20 7.87 0.30 -15.84
CA SER A 20 8.69 -0.83 -16.28
C SER A 20 8.49 -2.11 -15.47
N LYS A 21 7.79 -2.05 -14.33
CA LYS A 21 7.57 -3.20 -13.44
C LYS A 21 6.09 -3.61 -13.32
N MET A 22 5.18 -2.89 -13.96
CA MET A 22 3.78 -3.29 -14.07
C MET A 22 3.63 -4.32 -15.18
N ASP A 23 3.95 -5.57 -14.87
CA ASP A 23 3.58 -6.71 -15.72
C ASP A 23 2.15 -7.21 -15.41
N GLU A 24 1.47 -6.61 -14.41
CA GLU A 24 0.25 -7.13 -13.79
C GLU A 24 -0.80 -6.05 -13.49
N ALA A 25 -2.06 -6.47 -13.37
CA ALA A 25 -3.17 -5.58 -13.01
C ALA A 25 -3.03 -5.07 -11.58
N CYS A 26 -3.08 -3.74 -11.44
CA CYS A 26 -2.94 -3.02 -10.17
C CYS A 26 -4.27 -2.33 -9.80
N PRO A 27 -5.22 -3.04 -9.19
CA PRO A 27 -6.55 -2.51 -8.89
C PRO A 27 -6.56 -1.36 -7.86
N SER A 28 -5.51 -1.20 -7.04
CA SER A 28 -5.47 -0.16 -6.02
C SER A 28 -4.09 0.45 -5.85
N MET A 29 -4.05 1.75 -5.52
CA MET A 29 -2.82 2.52 -5.32
C MET A 29 -3.00 3.61 -4.26
N ALA A 30 -1.94 3.91 -3.53
CA ALA A 30 -1.89 5.02 -2.57
C ALA A 30 -0.50 5.68 -2.55
N PHE A 31 -0.42 6.95 -2.18
CA PHE A 31 0.83 7.65 -1.86
C PHE A 31 0.88 7.91 -0.37
N SER A 32 1.97 7.50 0.27
CA SER A 32 1.96 7.34 1.71
C SER A 32 3.30 7.48 2.39
N GLN A 33 3.33 8.11 3.56
CA GLN A 33 4.51 8.23 4.43
C GLN A 33 4.06 8.10 5.89
N GLN A 34 4.82 7.36 6.70
CA GLN A 34 4.44 7.06 8.08
C GLN A 34 4.42 8.31 8.96
N THR A 35 5.51 9.08 8.93
CA THR A 35 5.64 10.42 9.51
C THR A 35 6.23 11.38 8.49
N SER A 36 6.34 12.66 8.84
CA SER A 36 6.95 13.68 7.96
C SER A 36 8.44 13.48 7.70
N ASN A 37 9.11 12.69 8.52
CA ASN A 37 10.55 12.42 8.41
C ASN A 37 10.84 11.08 7.71
N ASP A 38 9.81 10.29 7.44
CA ASP A 38 9.95 8.98 6.81
C ASP A 38 9.89 9.10 5.28
N PRO A 39 10.40 8.09 4.55
CA PRO A 39 10.28 8.06 3.10
C PRO A 39 8.82 8.06 2.65
N LEU A 40 8.57 8.77 1.56
CA LEU A 40 7.32 8.69 0.83
C LEU A 40 7.33 7.46 -0.09
N PHE A 41 6.26 6.69 -0.07
CA PHE A 41 6.07 5.51 -0.91
C PHE A 41 4.89 5.69 -1.85
N LEU A 42 5.04 5.18 -3.07
CA LEU A 42 3.91 4.74 -3.87
C LEU A 42 3.63 3.29 -3.51
N ILE A 43 2.43 3.01 -3.03
CA ILE A 43 1.99 1.67 -2.62
C ILE A 43 1.01 1.17 -3.65
N VAL A 44 1.22 -0.05 -4.11
CA VAL A 44 0.44 -0.66 -5.19
C VAL A 44 -0.08 -2.01 -4.75
N GLY A 45 -1.40 -2.18 -4.81
CA GLY A 45 -2.06 -3.46 -4.57
C GLY A 45 -2.25 -4.20 -5.89
N THR A 46 -1.82 -5.46 -5.95
CA THR A 46 -1.87 -6.27 -7.17
C THR A 46 -3.03 -7.28 -7.16
N SER A 47 -3.34 -7.83 -8.33
CA SER A 47 -4.28 -8.94 -8.48
C SER A 47 -3.83 -10.26 -7.83
N LYS A 48 -2.58 -10.36 -7.36
CA LYS A 48 -2.04 -11.54 -6.67
C LYS A 48 -2.04 -11.42 -5.14
N GLY A 49 -2.63 -10.35 -4.60
CA GLY A 49 -2.62 -10.13 -3.15
C GLY A 49 -1.28 -9.63 -2.63
N GLU A 50 -0.50 -8.95 -3.47
CA GLU A 50 0.76 -8.32 -3.07
C GLU A 50 0.56 -6.81 -2.88
N ALA A 51 1.11 -6.26 -1.81
CA ALA A 51 1.24 -4.82 -1.60
C ALA A 51 2.71 -4.45 -1.80
N ILE A 52 3.01 -3.73 -2.89
CA ILE A 52 4.37 -3.37 -3.30
C ILE A 52 4.62 -1.91 -2.93
N PHE A 53 5.74 -1.67 -2.24
CA PHE A 53 6.15 -0.35 -1.75
C PHE A 53 7.30 0.16 -2.62
N TYR A 54 7.01 1.18 -3.42
CA TYR A 54 7.97 1.87 -4.26
C TYR A 54 8.42 3.16 -3.55
N PRO A 55 9.66 3.25 -3.06
CA PRO A 55 10.14 4.48 -2.46
C PRO A 55 10.24 5.59 -3.52
N ILE A 56 9.65 6.74 -3.22
CA ILE A 56 9.70 7.95 -4.02
C ILE A 56 10.80 8.82 -3.43
N SER A 57 12.01 8.70 -3.98
CA SER A 57 13.17 9.42 -3.47
C SER A 57 13.05 10.93 -3.72
N ASN A 58 13.10 11.70 -2.64
CA ASN A 58 13.63 13.07 -2.64
C ASN A 58 14.99 13.17 -1.93
N GLN A 59 15.47 12.07 -1.32
CA GLN A 59 16.70 12.03 -0.52
C GLN A 59 17.54 10.77 -0.80
N THR A 60 18.84 10.94 -0.56
CA THR A 60 20.03 10.14 -0.92
C THR A 60 20.08 8.67 -0.46
N THR A 61 19.02 8.14 0.14
CA THR A 61 18.92 6.73 0.54
C THR A 61 18.03 5.98 -0.44
N SER A 62 18.66 5.29 -1.40
CA SER A 62 17.95 4.36 -2.29
C SER A 62 17.45 3.15 -1.51
N GLN A 63 16.33 3.29 -0.81
CA GLN A 63 15.63 2.14 -0.24
C GLN A 63 15.22 1.18 -1.38
N PRO A 64 15.34 -0.15 -1.18
CA PRO A 64 14.88 -1.10 -2.18
C PRO A 64 13.35 -1.08 -2.28
N ILE A 65 12.82 -1.51 -3.43
CA ILE A 65 11.40 -1.87 -3.51
C ILE A 65 11.18 -3.11 -2.67
N THR A 66 10.20 -3.06 -1.78
CA THR A 66 9.80 -4.18 -0.92
C THR A 66 8.34 -4.53 -1.18
N LYS A 67 7.91 -5.71 -0.72
CA LYS A 67 6.51 -6.12 -0.85
C LYS A 67 6.06 -6.95 0.34
N PHE A 68 4.78 -6.80 0.66
CA PHE A 68 4.02 -7.75 1.46
C PHE A 68 3.32 -8.72 0.50
N VAL A 69 3.30 -10.02 0.84
CA VAL A 69 2.54 -11.04 0.11
C VAL A 69 1.54 -11.64 1.08
N SER A 70 0.24 -11.50 0.77
CA SER A 70 -0.80 -12.12 1.59
C SER A 70 -0.80 -13.64 1.45
N GLU A 71 -1.12 -14.31 2.55
CA GLU A 71 -1.25 -15.77 2.62
C GLU A 71 -2.31 -16.32 1.65
N ASN A 72 -3.37 -15.54 1.41
CA ASN A 72 -4.51 -15.97 0.58
C ASN A 72 -4.36 -15.59 -0.89
N GLN A 73 -3.36 -14.78 -1.25
CA GLN A 73 -3.06 -14.33 -2.63
C GLN A 73 -4.27 -13.76 -3.40
N SER A 74 -5.28 -13.25 -2.67
CA SER A 74 -6.49 -12.64 -3.25
C SER A 74 -6.19 -11.20 -3.68
N PRO A 75 -6.73 -10.69 -4.80
CA PRO A 75 -6.48 -9.33 -5.28
C PRO A 75 -6.67 -8.26 -4.21
N ILE A 76 -5.78 -7.26 -4.12
CA ILE A 76 -5.95 -6.11 -3.20
C ILE A 76 -6.80 -5.04 -3.87
N THR A 77 -8.08 -4.97 -3.54
CA THR A 77 -9.05 -4.07 -4.18
C THR A 77 -9.05 -2.66 -3.61
N ALA A 78 -8.60 -2.47 -2.37
CA ALA A 78 -8.51 -1.14 -1.77
C ALA A 78 -7.28 -0.99 -0.89
N ILE A 79 -6.70 0.22 -0.89
CA ILE A 79 -5.61 0.64 -0.02
C ILE A 79 -5.94 2.03 0.52
N ALA A 80 -5.70 2.23 1.82
CA ALA A 80 -5.75 3.55 2.45
C ALA A 80 -4.66 3.66 3.52
N GLU A 81 -4.41 4.88 3.98
CA GLU A 81 -3.50 5.17 5.09
C GLU A 81 -4.21 5.96 6.16
N GLY A 82 -3.78 5.82 7.41
CA GLY A 82 -4.16 6.75 8.47
C GLY A 82 -3.77 6.27 9.86
N CYS A 83 -4.09 7.09 10.85
CA CYS A 83 -3.75 6.86 12.25
C CYS A 83 -4.78 5.96 12.92
N LEU A 84 -4.77 4.65 12.62
CA LEU A 84 -5.79 3.71 13.09
C LEU A 84 -5.62 3.32 14.57
N ARG A 85 -4.38 3.29 15.08
CA ARG A 85 -4.06 2.87 16.46
C ARG A 85 -3.33 3.92 17.28
N ASP A 86 -2.54 4.78 16.63
CA ASP A 86 -1.79 5.87 17.26
C ASP A 86 -1.99 7.15 16.45
N PRO A 87 -2.43 8.26 17.07
CA PRO A 87 -2.68 9.53 16.36
C PRO A 87 -1.45 10.15 15.70
N LYS A 88 -0.24 9.68 16.03
CA LYS A 88 1.03 10.20 15.49
C LYS A 88 1.63 9.33 14.39
N ILE A 89 1.15 8.10 14.24
CA ILE A 89 1.76 7.10 13.37
C ILE A 89 0.71 6.61 12.39
N LYS A 90 0.94 6.90 11.10
CA LYS A 90 0.12 6.30 10.05
C LYS A 90 0.46 4.83 9.88
N GLU A 91 -0.55 4.10 9.43
CA GLU A 91 -0.45 2.71 9.04
C GLU A 91 -1.16 2.53 7.70
N ILE A 92 -0.86 1.44 7.01
CA ILE A 92 -1.47 1.11 5.73
C ILE A 92 -2.49 0.02 5.94
N ILE A 93 -3.71 0.24 5.44
CA ILE A 93 -4.69 -0.82 5.33
C ILE A 93 -4.73 -1.34 3.90
N THR A 94 -4.71 -2.66 3.74
CA THR A 94 -5.00 -3.32 2.48
C THR A 94 -6.24 -4.18 2.64
N ILE A 95 -7.16 -4.08 1.69
CA ILE A 95 -8.38 -4.88 1.67
C ILE A 95 -8.38 -5.71 0.40
N HIS A 96 -8.54 -7.01 0.59
CA HIS A 96 -8.54 -8.00 -0.47
C HIS A 96 -9.96 -8.24 -0.99
N ALA A 97 -10.10 -8.73 -2.23
CA ALA A 97 -11.39 -8.98 -2.89
C ALA A 97 -12.28 -9.99 -2.12
N ASN A 98 -11.67 -10.83 -1.29
CA ASN A 98 -12.38 -11.79 -0.44
C ASN A 98 -12.79 -11.20 0.92
N GLY A 99 -12.56 -9.90 1.15
CA GLY A 99 -12.81 -9.24 2.43
C GLY A 99 -11.75 -9.51 3.50
N LEU A 100 -10.60 -10.09 3.17
CA LEU A 100 -9.48 -10.13 4.11
C LEU A 100 -8.85 -8.73 4.19
N THR A 101 -8.63 -8.26 5.40
CA THR A 101 -8.05 -6.95 5.68
C THR A 101 -6.73 -7.13 6.42
N HIS A 102 -5.71 -6.37 6.01
CA HIS A 102 -4.43 -6.30 6.70
C HIS A 102 -4.08 -4.88 7.07
N LEU A 103 -3.55 -4.73 8.28
CA LEU A 103 -2.85 -3.53 8.70
C LEU A 103 -1.35 -3.78 8.57
N LEU A 104 -0.67 -2.91 7.83
CA LEU A 104 0.75 -3.00 7.53
C LEU A 104 1.47 -1.77 8.07
N ASP A 105 2.55 -2.02 8.81
CA ASP A 105 3.59 -1.04 9.05
C ASP A 105 4.45 -0.85 7.80
N TYR A 106 5.04 0.34 7.69
CA TYR A 106 5.91 0.72 6.58
C TYR A 106 7.23 -0.06 6.61
N PRO A 107 7.87 -0.27 5.45
CA PRO A 107 9.19 -0.86 5.37
C PRO A 107 10.22 -0.05 6.17
N LYS A 108 11.07 -0.73 6.93
CA LYS A 108 12.19 -0.12 7.67
C LYS A 108 13.50 -0.67 7.12
N GLU A 109 14.30 0.20 6.53
CA GLU A 109 15.62 -0.16 5.96
C GLU A 109 15.55 -1.30 4.93
N LEU A 110 16.07 -2.49 5.27
CA LEU A 110 16.09 -3.69 4.43
C LEU A 110 14.88 -4.61 4.69
N ASP A 111 14.13 -4.35 5.76
CA ASP A 111 12.96 -5.15 6.11
C ASP A 111 11.74 -4.66 5.33
N GLY A 112 10.95 -5.62 4.85
CA GLY A 112 9.71 -5.34 4.15
C GLY A 112 8.63 -4.77 5.07
N PRO A 113 7.48 -4.39 4.50
CA PRO A 113 6.31 -3.99 5.29
C PRO A 113 5.88 -5.12 6.24
N LEU A 114 5.54 -4.78 7.48
CA LEU A 114 5.20 -5.75 8.52
C LEU A 114 3.69 -5.77 8.77
N LYS A 115 3.07 -6.95 8.71
CA LYS A 115 1.66 -7.12 9.09
C LYS A 115 1.51 -7.05 10.61
N THR A 116 0.75 -6.07 11.09
CA THR A 116 0.50 -5.84 12.52
C THR A 116 -0.87 -6.33 12.97
N PHE A 117 -1.84 -6.39 12.05
CA PHE A 117 -3.19 -6.84 12.33
C PHE A 117 -3.83 -7.45 11.08
N SER A 118 -4.80 -8.35 11.30
CA SER A 118 -5.60 -8.94 10.23
C SER A 118 -7.03 -9.20 10.70
N GLN A 119 -8.00 -8.93 9.83
CA GLN A 119 -9.41 -9.20 10.08
C GLN A 119 -10.12 -9.61 8.80
N GLN A 120 -11.08 -10.51 8.93
CA GLN A 120 -11.97 -10.89 7.84
C GLN A 120 -13.30 -10.14 7.99
N ILE A 121 -13.64 -9.31 7.00
CA ILE A 121 -14.90 -8.53 6.96
C ILE A 121 -15.98 -9.17 6.07
N TYR A 122 -15.67 -10.28 5.41
CA TYR A 122 -16.60 -11.10 4.60
C TYR A 122 -17.48 -10.32 3.59
N ALA A 123 -16.99 -9.19 3.10
CA ALA A 123 -17.70 -8.34 2.14
C ALA A 123 -16.78 -7.96 0.96
N ASN A 124 -17.39 -7.71 -0.20
CA ASN A 124 -16.66 -7.29 -1.40
C ASN A 124 -16.43 -5.76 -1.37
N VAL A 125 -15.28 -5.34 -0.85
CA VAL A 125 -14.91 -3.93 -0.74
C VAL A 125 -14.25 -3.46 -2.04
N ASN A 126 -14.74 -2.33 -2.56
CA ASN A 126 -14.17 -1.70 -3.76
C ASN A 126 -13.36 -0.45 -3.45
N THR A 127 -13.66 0.23 -2.35
CA THR A 127 -12.87 1.38 -1.92
C THR A 127 -12.94 1.57 -0.41
N CYS A 128 -11.91 2.21 0.14
CA CYS A 128 -11.87 2.57 1.55
C CYS A 128 -11.24 3.96 1.73
N ARG A 129 -11.54 4.56 2.88
CA ARG A 129 -10.95 5.79 3.38
C ARG A 129 -10.73 5.64 4.88
N ILE A 130 -9.69 6.30 5.37
CA ILE A 130 -9.43 6.42 6.79
C ILE A 130 -9.51 7.91 7.11
N LEU A 131 -10.36 8.27 8.07
CA LEU A 131 -10.62 9.64 8.47
C LEU A 131 -10.97 9.69 9.95
N ASP A 132 -10.67 10.81 10.60
CA ASP A 132 -11.08 11.11 11.97
C ASP A 132 -12.53 11.62 11.94
N ILE A 133 -13.49 10.78 12.34
CA ILE A 133 -14.93 11.05 12.27
C ILE A 133 -15.40 11.77 13.54
N ASP A 134 -14.89 11.38 14.70
CA ASP A 134 -15.36 11.88 16.00
C ASP A 134 -14.49 12.99 16.62
N GLY A 135 -13.30 13.26 16.04
CA GLY A 135 -12.40 14.34 16.40
C GLY A 135 -11.36 13.96 17.47
N ASP A 136 -11.17 12.67 17.77
CA ASP A 136 -10.22 12.19 18.78
C ASP A 136 -8.79 11.95 18.26
N LYS A 137 -8.58 12.15 16.94
CA LYS A 137 -7.33 11.93 16.16
C LYS A 137 -6.97 10.48 15.90
N ILE A 138 -7.74 9.52 16.41
CA ILE A 138 -7.71 8.14 15.97
C ILE A 138 -8.69 8.04 14.82
N CYS A 139 -8.20 7.61 13.66
CA CYS A 139 -9.02 7.58 12.47
C CYS A 139 -9.82 6.28 12.38
N GLU A 140 -11.06 6.36 11.94
CA GLU A 140 -11.89 5.21 11.61
C GLU A 140 -11.71 4.77 10.16
N LEU A 141 -11.86 3.47 9.94
CA LEU A 141 -11.94 2.89 8.60
C LEU A 141 -13.37 2.97 8.08
N LEU A 142 -13.56 3.73 7.00
CA LEU A 142 -14.76 3.70 6.17
C LEU A 142 -14.52 2.83 4.94
N VAL A 143 -15.39 1.84 4.73
CA VAL A 143 -15.37 0.97 3.54
C VAL A 143 -16.65 1.15 2.74
N MET A 144 -16.52 1.11 1.41
CA MET A 144 -17.66 1.02 0.51
C MET A 144 -17.71 -0.38 -0.10
N LEU A 145 -18.82 -1.06 0.17
CA LEU A 145 -19.08 -2.39 -0.31
C LEU A 145 -19.76 -2.34 -1.69
N THR A 146 -19.56 -3.38 -2.49
CA THR A 146 -20.19 -3.54 -3.81
C THR A 146 -21.25 -4.63 -3.85
N ASP A 147 -21.43 -5.36 -2.75
CA ASP A 147 -22.59 -6.19 -2.63
C ASP A 147 -23.84 -5.29 -2.67
N ARG A 148 -24.80 -5.69 -3.49
CA ARG A 148 -26.13 -5.10 -3.43
C ARG A 148 -26.78 -5.56 -2.13
N VAL A 149 -26.38 -5.00 -0.99
CA VAL A 149 -27.18 -5.05 0.25
C VAL A 149 -28.34 -4.04 0.12
N GLY A 150 -28.95 -3.97 -1.06
CA GLY A 150 -30.26 -3.38 -1.27
C GLY A 150 -31.24 -4.53 -1.30
N GLN A 151 -31.76 -4.90 -0.14
CA GLN A 151 -32.95 -5.72 -0.09
C GLN A 151 -34.11 -4.93 -0.70
N PHE A 152 -34.81 -5.55 -1.65
CA PHE A 152 -36.27 -5.60 -1.62
C PHE A 152 -36.68 -7.06 -1.71
#